data_AF-A0A1B7LAD5-F1
#
_entry.id   AF-A0A1B7LAD5-F1
#
_cell.length_a   1.000
_cell.length_b   1.000
_cell.length_c   1.000
_cell.angle_alpha   90.00
_cell.angle_beta   90.00
_cell.angle_gamma   90.00
#
_symmetry.space_group_name_H-M   'P 1'
#
loop_
_entity.id
_entity.type
_entity.pdbx_description
1 polymer ?
#
loop_
_entity_poly.entity_id
_entity_poly.type
_entity_poly.pdbx_seq_one_letter_code
_entity_poly.pdbx_strand_id
1 'polypeptide(L)'
;MVAFTVMVVSAAANAVTKRVNLIPCENMKAENIAATVKNDYLQNRLQRWSDDQKALGQNDPVAWVNVKDMHHNGDTWVVPLVVRGQKQDLHYQVTVDCKAGNADYQR
;
A
#
# COMPACT_ATOMS: atom_id res chain seq x y z
N MET A 1 -45.60 -1.73 25.99
CA MET A 1 -44.69 -2.44 25.08
C MET A 1 -43.65 -1.45 24.60
N VAL A 2 -42.39 -1.59 25.03
CA VAL A 2 -41.29 -0.72 24.60
C VAL A 2 -40.48 -1.50 23.57
N ALA A 3 -40.57 -1.11 22.29
CA ALA A 3 -39.82 -1.72 21.21
C ALA A 3 -38.47 -1.01 21.08
N PHE A 4 -37.39 -1.67 21.50
CA PHE A 4 -36.02 -1.22 21.25
C PHE A 4 -35.57 -1.73 19.88
N THR A 5 -35.55 -0.85 18.88
CA THR A 5 -34.91 -1.11 17.58
C THR A 5 -33.40 -0.97 17.73
N VAL A 6 -32.68 -2.09 17.63
CA VAL A 6 -31.20 -2.11 17.58
C VAL A 6 -30.76 -1.69 16.18
N MET A 7 -30.16 -0.50 16.06
CA MET A 7 -29.46 -0.06 14.85
C MET A 7 -28.07 -0.72 14.84
N VAL A 8 -27.84 -1.63 13.91
CA VAL A 8 -26.52 -2.19 13.65
C VAL A 8 -25.76 -1.19 12.77
N VAL A 9 -24.77 -0.51 13.32
CA VAL A 9 -23.87 0.36 12.54
C VAL A 9 -22.75 -0.51 11.98
N SER A 10 -22.84 -0.86 10.71
CA SER A 10 -21.75 -1.50 9.97
C SER A 10 -20.62 -0.48 9.78
N ALA A 11 -19.52 -0.61 10.51
CA ALA A 11 -18.31 0.14 10.26
C ALA A 11 -17.66 -0.38 8.96
N ALA A 12 -17.93 0.28 7.83
CA ALA A 12 -17.08 0.14 6.67
C ALA A 12 -15.70 0.69 7.05
N ALA A 13 -14.71 -0.19 7.20
CA ALA A 13 -13.32 0.22 7.32
C ALA A 13 -12.97 1.03 6.07
N ASN A 14 -12.84 2.35 6.22
CA ASN A 14 -12.41 3.22 5.14
C ASN A 14 -10.95 2.86 4.82
N ALA A 15 -10.74 1.97 3.85
CA ALA A 15 -9.42 1.67 3.33
C ALA A 15 -8.84 2.98 2.75
N VAL A 16 -7.91 3.59 3.48
CA VAL A 16 -7.27 4.84 3.06
C VAL A 16 -6.42 4.52 1.84
N THR A 17 -6.91 4.89 0.66
CA THR A 17 -6.19 4.73 -0.59
C THR A 17 -5.37 5.99 -0.85
N LYS A 18 -4.04 5.84 -0.92
CA LYS A 18 -3.11 6.94 -1.20
C LYS A 18 -2.60 6.80 -2.64
N ARG A 19 -3.11 7.62 -3.55
CA ARG A 19 -2.65 7.70 -4.95
C ARG A 19 -1.39 8.54 -5.05
N VAL A 20 -0.39 8.05 -5.78
CA VAL A 20 0.87 8.75 -6.02
C VAL A 20 1.36 8.57 -7.45
N ASN A 21 2.16 9.54 -7.92
CA ASN A 21 2.89 9.39 -9.17
C ASN A 21 4.10 8.49 -8.96
N LEU A 22 4.24 7.48 -9.81
CA LEU A 22 5.36 6.55 -9.85
C LEU A 22 6.21 6.81 -11.09
N ILE A 23 7.50 6.46 -11.04
CA ILE A 23 8.35 6.44 -12.24
C ILE A 23 7.74 5.43 -13.23
N PRO A 24 7.68 5.74 -14.55
CA PRO A 24 7.18 4.81 -15.55
C PRO A 24 7.89 3.45 -15.47
N CYS A 25 7.10 2.38 -15.47
CA CYS A 25 7.57 0.99 -15.33
C CYS A 25 7.10 0.06 -16.45
N GLU A 26 6.70 0.64 -17.60
CA GLU A 26 6.22 -0.13 -18.73
C GLU A 26 7.31 -1.10 -19.23
N ASN A 27 6.92 -2.33 -19.57
CA ASN A 27 7.81 -3.42 -19.99
C ASN A 27 8.85 -3.90 -18.94
N MET A 28 8.75 -3.46 -17.68
CA MET A 28 9.58 -3.99 -16.60
C MET A 28 9.09 -5.38 -16.14
N LYS A 29 10.03 -6.23 -15.72
CA LYS A 29 9.70 -7.51 -15.07
C LYS A 29 9.17 -7.28 -13.65
N ALA A 30 8.41 -8.25 -13.12
CA ALA A 30 7.79 -8.16 -11.81
C ALA A 30 8.79 -7.80 -10.69
N GLU A 31 10.02 -8.33 -10.74
CA GLU A 31 11.07 -8.03 -9.76
C GLU A 31 11.48 -6.55 -9.77
N ASN A 32 11.55 -5.94 -10.95
CA ASN A 32 11.90 -4.53 -11.11
C ASN A 32 10.75 -3.61 -10.69
N ILE A 33 9.50 -4.04 -10.91
CA ILE A 33 8.31 -3.33 -10.41
C ILE A 33 8.27 -3.38 -8.88
N ALA A 34 8.49 -4.55 -8.29
CA ALA A 34 8.61 -4.72 -6.84
C ALA A 34 9.69 -3.82 -6.24
N ALA A 35 10.87 -3.77 -6.86
CA ALA A 35 11.95 -2.87 -6.44
C ALA A 35 11.56 -1.40 -6.55
N THR A 36 10.86 -1.01 -7.62
CA THR A 36 10.37 0.36 -7.82
C THR A 36 9.38 0.77 -6.73
N VAL A 37 8.38 -0.08 -6.42
CA VAL A 37 7.40 0.17 -5.35
C VAL A 37 8.08 0.28 -3.98
N LYS A 38 8.98 -0.65 -3.67
CA LYS A 38 9.75 -0.64 -2.42
C LYS A 38 10.55 0.66 -2.26
N ASN A 39 11.28 1.06 -3.30
CA ASN A 39 12.10 2.27 -3.27
C ASN A 39 11.24 3.52 -3.20
N ASP A 40 10.13 3.58 -3.93
CA ASP A 40 9.20 4.71 -3.86
C ASP A 40 8.66 4.89 -2.44
N TYR A 41 8.18 3.82 -1.81
CA TYR A 41 7.67 3.90 -0.44
C TYR A 41 8.73 4.42 0.54
N LEU A 42 9.91 3.78 0.57
CA LEU A 42 10.96 4.09 1.54
C LEU A 42 11.55 5.51 1.34
N GLN A 43 11.80 5.89 0.08
CA GLN A 43 12.51 7.13 -0.23
C GLN A 43 11.57 8.34 -0.32
N ASN A 44 10.36 8.17 -0.87
CA ASN A 44 9.49 9.30 -1.21
C ASN A 44 8.26 9.43 -0.32
N ARG A 45 7.72 8.31 0.19
CA ARG A 45 6.40 8.28 0.84
C ARG A 45 6.49 8.27 2.35
N LEU A 46 7.32 7.41 2.92
CA LEU A 46 7.46 7.27 4.36
C LEU A 46 7.79 8.60 5.04
N GLN A 47 8.67 9.41 4.46
CA GLN A 47 9.01 10.73 5.01
C GLN A 47 7.84 11.73 5.00
N ARG A 48 6.86 11.54 4.10
CA ARG A 48 5.70 12.44 3.92
C ARG A 48 4.44 11.92 4.61
N TRP A 49 4.36 10.63 4.91
CA TRP A 49 3.21 9.97 5.52
C TRP A 49 3.41 9.86 7.03
N SER A 50 3.07 10.95 7.74
CA SER A 50 3.24 11.01 9.20
C SER A 50 2.42 9.95 9.96
N ASP A 51 1.32 9.49 9.39
CA ASP A 51 0.50 8.40 9.92
C ASP A 51 1.22 7.05 9.85
N ASP A 52 1.93 6.79 8.75
CA ASP A 52 2.78 5.61 8.60
C ASP A 52 3.95 5.63 9.58
N GLN A 53 4.65 6.75 9.73
CA GLN A 53 5.73 6.89 10.71
C GLN A 53 5.26 6.63 12.14
N LYS A 54 4.10 7.19 12.51
CA LYS A 54 3.48 6.97 13.84
C LYS A 54 3.09 5.50 14.05
N ALA A 55 2.51 4.89 13.03
CA ALA A 55 2.11 3.49 13.03
C ALA A 55 3.32 2.57 13.19
N LEU A 56 4.35 2.74 12.36
CA LEU A 56 5.57 1.93 12.40
C LEU A 56 6.38 2.18 13.68
N GLY A 57 6.30 3.39 14.24
CA GLY A 57 7.08 3.80 15.41
C GLY A 57 8.57 3.98 15.11
N GLN A 58 8.95 4.09 13.84
CA GLN A 58 10.32 4.31 13.40
C GLN A 58 10.37 5.03 12.04
N ASN A 59 11.50 5.66 11.74
CA ASN A 59 11.72 6.42 10.51
C ASN A 59 12.49 5.66 9.42
N ASP A 60 13.09 4.51 9.77
CA ASP A 60 13.86 3.66 8.85
C ASP A 60 13.43 2.19 8.96
N PRO A 61 12.23 1.84 8.47
CA PRO A 61 11.70 0.49 8.49
C PRO A 61 12.27 -0.38 7.38
N VAL A 62 12.22 -1.69 7.60
CA VAL A 62 12.53 -2.68 6.56
C VAL A 62 11.26 -2.97 5.77
N ALA A 63 11.28 -2.73 4.46
CA ALA A 63 10.19 -3.08 3.56
C ALA A 63 10.56 -4.22 2.60
N TRP A 64 9.63 -5.13 2.34
CA TRP A 64 9.77 -6.18 1.34
C TRP A 64 8.50 -6.34 0.53
N VAL A 65 8.70 -6.89 -0.67
CA VAL A 65 7.64 -7.30 -1.58
C VAL A 65 7.90 -8.75 -1.91
N ASN A 66 6.87 -9.60 -1.80
CA ASN A 66 6.96 -10.97 -2.28
C ASN A 66 6.53 -11.03 -3.75
N VAL A 67 7.50 -11.19 -4.65
CA VAL A 67 7.24 -11.25 -6.10
C VAL A 67 6.32 -12.43 -6.47
N LYS A 68 6.32 -13.51 -5.69
CA LYS A 68 5.45 -14.68 -5.92
C LYS A 68 3.96 -14.39 -5.68
N ASP A 69 3.67 -13.39 -4.85
CA ASP A 69 2.30 -12.99 -4.51
C ASP A 69 1.82 -11.82 -5.40
N MET A 70 2.71 -11.29 -6.26
CA MET A 70 2.34 -10.31 -7.25
C MET A 70 1.50 -10.95 -8.36
N HIS A 71 0.52 -10.21 -8.83
CA HIS A 71 -0.33 -10.64 -9.93
C HIS A 71 -0.79 -9.45 -10.75
N HIS A 72 -1.22 -9.72 -11.97
CA HIS A 72 -1.90 -8.72 -12.78
C HIS A 72 -3.39 -8.65 -12.41
N ASN A 73 -3.92 -7.43 -12.42
CA ASN A 73 -5.35 -7.15 -12.45
C ASN A 73 -5.63 -6.27 -13.67
N GLY A 74 -5.98 -6.92 -14.80
CA GLY A 74 -6.07 -6.27 -16.10
C GLY A 74 -4.73 -5.64 -16.50
N ASP A 75 -4.75 -4.34 -16.77
CA ASP A 75 -3.57 -3.55 -17.17
C ASP A 75 -2.69 -3.09 -15.99
N THR A 76 -3.10 -3.40 -14.75
CA THR A 76 -2.39 -3.00 -13.53
C THR A 76 -1.69 -4.16 -12.85
N TRP A 77 -0.65 -3.86 -12.09
CA TRP A 77 0.03 -4.81 -11.20
C TRP A 77 -0.47 -4.64 -9.77
N VAL A 78 -0.82 -5.75 -9.13
CA VAL A 78 -1.08 -5.78 -7.68
C VAL A 78 0.18 -6.27 -6.98
N VAL A 79 0.71 -5.42 -6.11
CA VAL A 79 2.00 -5.61 -5.44
C VAL A 79 1.80 -5.62 -3.92
N PRO A 80 1.98 -6.76 -3.25
CA PRO A 80 1.90 -6.83 -1.80
C PRO A 80 3.19 -6.27 -1.20
N LEU A 81 3.06 -5.13 -0.52
CA LEU A 81 4.16 -4.47 0.19
C LEU A 81 3.96 -4.65 1.68
N VAL A 82 4.96 -5.19 2.36
CA VAL A 82 4.97 -5.29 3.82
C VAL A 82 6.12 -4.46 4.36
N VAL A 83 5.81 -3.64 5.36
CA VAL A 83 6.76 -2.72 5.98
C VAL A 83 6.81 -3.01 7.47
N ARG A 84 7.96 -3.47 7.95
CA ARG A 84 8.15 -3.81 9.36
C ARG A 84 8.45 -2.59 10.20
N GLY A 85 7.63 -2.38 11.21
CA GLY A 85 7.80 -1.33 12.22
C GLY A 85 8.32 -1.89 13.55
N GLN A 86 8.71 -0.99 14.46
CA GLN A 86 8.96 -1.34 15.86
C GLN A 86 7.65 -1.50 16.66
N LYS A 87 6.62 -0.72 16.30
CA LYS A 87 5.31 -0.77 16.96
C LYS A 87 4.36 -1.77 16.31
N GLN A 88 4.24 -1.73 14.99
CA GLN A 88 3.44 -2.66 14.19
C GLN A 88 3.95 -2.72 12.76
N ASP A 89 3.63 -3.82 12.08
CA ASP A 89 3.87 -3.97 10.65
C ASP A 89 2.72 -3.31 9.87
N LEU A 90 3.04 -2.69 8.73
CA LEU A 90 2.07 -2.19 7.77
C LEU A 90 2.00 -3.14 6.58
N HIS A 91 0.78 -3.47 6.17
CA HIS A 91 0.49 -4.31 5.02
C HIS A 91 -0.23 -3.46 3.98
N TYR A 92 0.31 -3.42 2.77
CA TYR A 92 -0.22 -2.67 1.65
C TYR A 92 -0.52 -3.59 0.49
N GLN A 93 -1.66 -3.38 -0.17
CA GLN A 93 -1.87 -3.77 -1.55
C GLN A 93 -1.66 -2.56 -2.43
N VAL A 94 -0.55 -2.55 -3.16
CA VAL A 94 -0.20 -1.46 -4.07
C VAL A 94 -0.67 -1.82 -5.46
N THR A 95 -1.61 -1.07 -6.00
CA THR A 95 -2.03 -1.20 -7.41
C THR A 95 -1.21 -0.24 -8.25
N VAL A 96 -0.39 -0.77 -9.15
CA VAL A 96 0.52 -0.01 -10.00
C VAL A 96 0.00 0.02 -11.43
N ASP A 97 -0.24 1.22 -11.94
CA ASP A 97 -0.49 1.47 -13.35
C ASP A 97 0.79 1.99 -13.99
N CYS A 98 1.55 1.09 -14.61
CA CYS A 98 2.81 1.45 -15.26
C CYS A 98 2.62 2.35 -16.48
N LYS A 99 1.46 2.31 -17.13
CA LYS A 99 1.14 3.10 -18.33
C LYS A 99 0.75 4.53 -17.96
N ALA A 100 -0.05 4.69 -16.91
CA ALA A 100 -0.40 6.00 -16.36
C ALA A 100 0.72 6.58 -15.48
N GLY A 101 1.68 5.77 -15.04
CA GLY A 101 2.76 6.18 -14.15
C GLY A 101 2.25 6.50 -12.74
N ASN A 102 1.29 5.73 -12.24
CA ASN A 102 0.68 5.94 -10.92
C ASN A 102 0.68 4.67 -10.07
N ALA A 103 0.64 4.84 -8.75
CA ALA A 103 0.47 3.77 -7.79
C ALA A 103 -0.55 4.15 -6.73
N ASP A 104 -1.45 3.23 -6.42
CA ASP A 104 -2.45 3.36 -5.37
C ASP A 104 -2.08 2.45 -4.20
N TYR A 105 -1.72 3.05 -3.07
CA TYR A 105 -1.39 2.31 -1.85
C TYR A 105 -2.65 2.14 -1.00
N GLN A 106 -3.13 0.91 -0.88
CA GLN A 106 -4.27 0.57 -0.04
C GLN A 106 -3.82 -0.25 1.17
N ARG A 107 -4.16 0.22 2.37
CA ARG A 107 -3.91 -0.48 3.65
C ARG A 107 -5.14 -1.24 4.10
#